data_AF-A0A1H8YGM3-F1
#
_entry.id   AF-A0A1H8YGM3-F1
#
_cell.length_a   1.000
_cell.length_b   1.000
_cell.length_c   1.000
_cell.angle_alpha   90.00
_cell.angle_beta   90.00
_cell.angle_gamma   90.00
#
_symmetry.space_group_name_H-M   'P 1'
#
loop_
_entity.id
_entity.type
_entity.pdbx_description
1 polymer ?
#
loop_
_entity_poly.entity_id
_entity_poly.type
_entity_poly.pdbx_seq_one_letter_code
_entity_poly.pdbx_strand_id
1 'polypeptide(L)'
;DGKPYRSLKRHLTSQGMTPAEYRQKFGLPHDYPMVAATYAAARSEMAKSLGLGQRRRDAAAARRAVAQTEPAAAPARRGRPKKAEAAAP
;
A
#
# COMPACT_ATOMS: atom_id res chain seq x y z
N ASP A 1 -21.60 19.15 -5.29
CA ASP A 1 -21.89 19.10 -6.74
C ASP A 1 -22.91 18.06 -7.20
N GLY A 2 -23.26 17.03 -6.43
CA GLY A 2 -24.31 16.05 -6.79
C GLY A 2 -24.05 15.19 -8.04
N LYS A 3 -22.97 15.50 -8.78
CA LYS A 3 -22.61 14.82 -10.03
C LYS A 3 -21.89 13.50 -9.74
N PRO A 4 -22.11 12.47 -10.57
CA PRO A 4 -21.33 11.24 -10.48
C PRO A 4 -19.90 11.50 -10.96
N TYR A 5 -18.92 11.23 -10.10
CA TYR A 5 -17.50 11.36 -10.43
C TYR A 5 -16.82 9.99 -10.45
N ARG A 6 -15.97 9.74 -11.45
CA ARG A 6 -15.12 8.53 -11.52
C ARG A 6 -14.08 8.49 -10.38
N SER A 7 -13.66 9.66 -9.90
CA SER A 7 -12.73 9.78 -8.77
C SER A 7 -13.10 10.98 -7.92
N LEU A 8 -13.35 10.76 -6.63
CA LEU A 8 -13.56 11.84 -5.66
C LEU A 8 -12.28 12.65 -5.50
N LYS A 9 -11.11 11.99 -5.53
CA LYS A 9 -9.80 12.66 -5.43
C LYS A 9 -9.62 13.83 -6.41
N ARG A 10 -9.93 13.66 -7.70
CA ARG A 10 -9.80 14.74 -8.72
C ARG A 10 -10.78 15.89 -8.49
N HIS A 11 -11.97 15.57 -8.01
CA HIS A 11 -12.98 16.59 -7.70
C HIS A 11 -12.54 17.45 -6.51
N LEU A 12 -12.00 16.81 -5.46
CA LEU A 12 -11.46 17.52 -4.31
C LEU A 12 -10.30 18.45 -4.70
N THR A 13 -9.36 17.99 -5.53
CA THR A 13 -8.26 18.86 -5.98
C THR A 13 -8.74 20.05 -6.80
N SER A 14 -9.77 19.87 -7.64
CA SER A 14 -10.37 21.00 -8.39
C SER A 14 -11.03 22.04 -7.49
N GLN A 15 -11.43 21.64 -6.29
CA GLN A 15 -11.99 22.51 -5.25
C GLN A 15 -10.92 23.02 -4.26
N GLY A 16 -9.65 22.75 -4.52
CA GLY A 16 -8.55 23.14 -3.63
C GLY A 16 -8.47 22.34 -2.33
N MET A 17 -9.22 21.25 -2.19
CA MET A 17 -9.22 20.41 -0.99
C MET A 17 -8.37 19.15 -1.20
N THR A 18 -7.60 18.80 -0.17
CA THR A 18 -6.86 17.54 -0.18
C THR A 18 -7.76 16.37 0.26
N PRO A 19 -7.48 15.14 -0.20
CA PRO A 19 -8.19 13.96 0.29
C PRO A 19 -8.03 13.72 1.80
N ALA A 20 -6.94 14.20 2.40
CA ALA A 20 -6.71 14.11 3.84
C ALA A 20 -7.66 15.02 4.62
N GLU A 21 -7.78 16.29 4.21
CA GLU A 21 -8.73 17.23 4.82
C GLU A 21 -10.17 16.76 4.67
N TYR A 22 -10.53 16.20 3.50
CA TYR A 22 -11.85 15.61 3.31
C TYR A 22 -12.13 14.47 4.30
N ARG A 23 -11.15 13.57 4.53
CA ARG A 23 -11.30 12.50 5.54
C ARG A 23 -11.48 13.05 6.94
N GLN A 24 -10.68 14.05 7.32
CA GLN A 24 -10.78 14.68 8.63
C GLN A 24 -12.13 15.37 8.83
N LYS A 25 -12.61 16.10 7.82
CA LYS A 25 -13.87 16.84 7.88
C LYS A 25 -15.09 15.95 8.08
N PHE A 26 -15.07 14.74 7.52
CA PHE A 26 -16.18 13.79 7.59
C PHE A 26 -15.91 12.61 8.53
N GLY A 27 -14.76 12.58 9.23
CA GLY A 27 -14.40 11.50 10.14
C GLY A 27 -14.14 10.14 9.46
N LEU A 28 -13.71 10.12 8.20
CA LEU A 28 -13.47 8.86 7.47
C LEU A 28 -12.11 8.25 7.84
N PRO A 29 -12.02 6.91 7.91
CA PRO A 29 -10.75 6.21 8.05
C PRO A 29 -9.73 6.56 6.96
N HIS A 30 -8.44 6.46 7.30
CA HIS A 30 -7.36 6.71 6.34
C HIS A 30 -7.43 5.79 5.12
N ASP A 31 -7.86 4.54 5.32
CA ASP A 31 -7.96 3.50 4.31
C ASP A 31 -9.23 3.58 3.44
N TYR A 32 -10.04 4.63 3.62
CA TYR A 32 -11.26 4.76 2.86
C TYR A 32 -10.97 5.04 1.38
N PRO A 33 -11.57 4.28 0.45
CA PRO A 33 -11.36 4.44 -0.98
C PRO A 33 -12.00 5.73 -1.50
N MET A 34 -11.16 6.61 -2.04
CA MET A 34 -11.58 7.90 -2.64
C MET A 34 -11.78 7.82 -4.16
N VAL A 35 -11.83 6.60 -4.69
CA VAL A 35 -11.91 6.31 -6.12
C VAL A 35 -12.79 5.08 -6.28
N ALA A 36 -13.58 5.03 -7.34
CA ALA A 36 -14.44 3.88 -7.61
C ALA A 36 -13.61 2.60 -7.79
N ALA A 37 -14.10 1.48 -7.27
CA ALA A 37 -13.44 0.18 -7.37
C ALA A 37 -13.16 -0.23 -8.82
N THR A 38 -14.09 0.02 -9.74
CA THR A 38 -13.95 -0.26 -11.18
C THR A 38 -12.78 0.53 -11.80
N TYR A 39 -12.60 1.79 -11.42
CA TYR A 39 -11.49 2.61 -11.90
C TYR A 39 -10.15 2.14 -11.32
N ALA A 40 -10.12 1.74 -10.05
CA ALA A 40 -8.94 1.18 -9.42
C ALA A 40 -8.50 -0.14 -10.10
N ALA A 41 -9.45 -1.02 -10.44
CA ALA A 41 -9.19 -2.25 -11.17
C ALA A 41 -8.58 -1.97 -12.56
N ALA A 42 -9.22 -1.14 -13.37
CA ALA A 42 -8.74 -0.79 -14.71
C ALA A 42 -7.34 -0.16 -14.67
N ARG A 43 -7.06 0.71 -13.69
CA ARG A 43 -5.72 1.31 -13.52
C ARG A 43 -4.68 0.28 -13.09
N SER A 44 -5.05 -0.68 -12.25
CA SER A 44 -4.17 -1.77 -11.82
C SER A 44 -3.80 -2.69 -12.99
N GLU A 45 -4.74 -3.02 -13.86
CA GLU A 45 -4.51 -3.84 -15.05
C GLU A 45 -3.56 -3.16 -16.04
N MET A 46 -3.81 -1.88 -16.33
CA MET A 46 -2.92 -1.08 -17.17
C MET A 46 -1.51 -0.97 -16.58
N ALA A 47 -1.39 -0.83 -15.25
CA ALA A 47 -0.09 -0.80 -14.60
C ALA A 47 0.65 -2.14 -14.75
N LYS A 48 -0.05 -3.26 -14.56
CA LYS A 48 0.51 -4.60 -14.71
C LYS A 48 0.95 -4.88 -16.15
N SER A 49 0.16 -4.47 -17.15
CA SER A 49 0.53 -4.62 -18.56
C SER A 49 1.74 -3.79 -18.95
N LEU A 50 1.91 -2.61 -18.36
CA LEU A 50 3.09 -1.75 -18.49
C LEU A 50 4.31 -2.23 -17.68
N GLY A 51 4.23 -3.40 -17.03
CA GLY A 51 5.36 -4.00 -16.31
C GLY A 51 5.59 -3.50 -14.88
N LEU A 52 4.69 -2.67 -14.32
CA LEU A 52 4.77 -2.29 -12.91
C LEU A 52 4.54 -3.52 -12.02
N GLY A 53 5.56 -3.87 -11.23
CA GLY A 53 5.53 -4.97 -10.26
C GLY A 53 6.22 -6.27 -10.71
N GLN A 54 6.73 -6.37 -11.94
CA GLN A 54 7.40 -7.60 -12.42
C GLN A 54 8.76 -7.83 -11.75
N ARG A 55 9.61 -6.80 -11.65
CA ARG A 55 10.95 -6.91 -11.02
C ARG A 55 10.93 -7.47 -9.58
N ARG A 56 9.88 -7.17 -8.81
CA ARG A 56 9.73 -7.70 -7.44
C ARG A 56 9.25 -9.15 -7.43
N ARG A 57 8.45 -9.57 -8.43
CA ARG A 57 8.05 -10.97 -8.61
C ARG A 57 9.24 -11.84 -8.98
N ASP A 58 10.10 -11.38 -9.88
CA ASP A 58 11.30 -12.13 -10.29
C ASP A 58 12.25 -12.33 -9.10
N ALA A 59 12.50 -11.26 -8.33
CA ALA A 59 13.30 -11.36 -7.11
C ALA A 59 12.67 -12.26 -6.03
N ALA A 60 11.34 -12.26 -5.89
CA ALA A 60 10.64 -13.14 -4.96
C ALA A 60 10.65 -14.60 -5.44
N ALA A 61 10.52 -14.85 -6.74
CA ALA A 61 10.62 -16.16 -7.35
C ALA A 61 12.03 -16.74 -7.20
N ALA A 62 13.07 -15.94 -7.46
CA ALA A 62 14.46 -16.32 -7.20
C ALA A 62 14.70 -16.66 -5.73
N ARG A 63 14.22 -15.84 -4.79
CA ARG A 63 14.31 -16.13 -3.35
C ARG A 63 13.56 -17.39 -2.95
N ARG A 64 12.39 -17.65 -3.53
CA ARG A 64 11.62 -18.89 -3.30
C ARG A 64 12.31 -20.10 -3.90
N ALA A 65 12.99 -19.97 -5.03
CA ALA A 65 13.77 -21.05 -5.63
C ALA A 65 14.98 -21.40 -4.75
N VAL A 66 15.73 -20.39 -4.29
CA VAL A 66 16.87 -20.57 -3.36
C VAL A 66 16.41 -21.21 -2.04
N ALA A 67 15.28 -20.77 -1.48
CA ALA A 67 14.72 -21.35 -0.26
C ALA A 67 14.15 -22.77 -0.41
N GLN A 68 13.86 -23.22 -1.64
CA GLN A 68 13.41 -24.59 -1.92
C GLN A 68 14.57 -25.55 -2.18
N THR A 69 15.72 -25.04 -2.63
CA THR A 69 16.94 -25.84 -2.83
C THR A 69 17.78 -26.03 -1.56
N GLU A 70 17.51 -25.29 -0.48
CA GLU A 70 18.09 -25.52 0.84
C GLU A 70 17.09 -26.25 1.76
N PRO A 71 17.31 -27.53 2.13
CA PRO A 71 16.50 -28.16 3.16
C PRO A 71 16.90 -27.55 4.52
N ALA A 72 15.96 -26.81 5.12
CA ALA A 72 15.83 -26.51 6.54
C ALA A 72 17.11 -26.48 7.40
N ALA A 73 17.87 -25.39 7.35
CA ALA A 73 18.57 -24.88 8.53
C ALA A 73 17.75 -23.72 9.12
N ALA A 74 17.21 -23.92 10.32
CA ALA A 74 16.28 -23.03 11.01
C ALA A 74 16.74 -21.56 11.01
N PRO A 75 15.83 -20.57 10.87
CA PRO A 75 16.21 -19.17 11.02
C PRO A 75 16.52 -18.93 12.49
N ALA A 76 17.81 -18.80 12.83
CA ALA A 76 18.23 -18.24 14.10
C ALA A 76 17.50 -16.90 14.26
N ARG A 77 16.54 -16.86 15.19
CA ARG A 77 15.83 -15.63 15.56
C ARG A 77 16.89 -14.66 16.06
N ARG A 78 17.37 -13.78 15.19
CA ARG A 78 18.20 -12.65 15.61
C ARG A 78 17.28 -11.71 16.36
N GLY A 79 17.10 -12.00 17.65
CA GLY A 79 16.37 -11.18 18.57
C GLY A 79 16.95 -9.78 18.50
N ARG A 80 16.11 -8.81 18.13
CA ARG A 80 16.39 -7.42 18.42
C ARG A 80 16.36 -7.33 19.94
N PRO A 81 17.47 -6.99 20.64
CA PRO A 81 17.38 -6.77 22.08
C PRO A 81 16.36 -5.64 22.28
N LYS A 82 15.37 -5.94 23.12
CA LYS A 82 14.38 -5.01 23.63
C LYS A 82 15.19 -3.93 24.37
N LYS A 83 15.42 -2.77 23.74
CA LYS A 83 15.91 -1.60 24.49
C LYS A 83 14.75 -1.19 25.39
N ALA A 84 14.86 -1.60 26.64
CA ALA A 84 13.97 -1.22 27.71
C ALA A 84 13.87 0.30 27.78
N GLU A 85 12.64 0.75 27.93
CA GLU A 85 12.28 2.03 28.52
C GLU A 85 12.90 2.09 29.92
N ALA A 86 13.74 3.10 30.15
CA ALA A 86 14.13 3.53 31.48
C ALA A 86 13.92 5.04 31.53
N ALA A 87 12.98 5.42 32.38
CA ALA A 87 12.58 6.77 32.69
C ALA A 87 13.68 7.59 33.39
N ALA A 88 13.55 8.91 33.23
CA ALA A 88 13.85 9.98 34.19
C ALA A 88 15.33 10.36 34.43
N PRO A 89 15.60 11.59 34.91
CA PRO A 89 14.68 12.66 35.33
C PRO A 89 14.30 13.70 34.26
#